data_AF-A0A5N5STR1-F1
#
_entry.id   AF-A0A5N5STR1-F1
#
_cell.length_a   1.000
_cell.length_b   1.000
_cell.length_c   1.000
_cell.angle_alpha   90.00
_cell.angle_beta   90.00
_cell.angle_gamma   90.00
#
_symmetry.space_group_name_H-M   'P 1'
#
loop_
_entity.id
_entity.type
_entity.pdbx_description
1 polymer ?
#
loop_
_entity_poly.entity_id
_entity_poly.type
_entity_poly.pdbx_seq_one_letter_code
_entity_poly.pdbx_strand_id
1 'polypeptide(L)' 'MTIAEVCLAIGAGRYKSSDKINHAVGVVLLKKDGEEVNEGDAWIEIRHDKLLEERIITKVKEALIVKR' A
#
# COMPACT_ATOMS: atom_id res chain seq x y z
N MET A 1 5.82 2.33 8.97
CA MET A 1 5.56 3.51 8.09
C MET A 1 5.52 3.18 6.60
N THR A 2 6.02 2.02 6.14
CA THR A 2 6.14 1.66 4.71
C THR A 2 4.87 1.85 3.88
N ILE A 3 3.71 1.39 4.37
CA ILE A 3 2.43 1.52 3.64
C ILE A 3 1.98 2.97 3.48
N ALA A 4 2.30 3.85 4.43
CA ALA A 4 2.00 5.27 4.32
C ALA A 4 2.85 5.95 3.23
N GLU A 5 4.12 5.55 3.07
CA GLU A 5 4.96 6.02 1.97
C GLU A 5 4.43 5.56 0.60
N VAL A 6 3.89 4.34 0.53
CA VAL A 6 3.23 3.83 -0.67
C VAL A 6 2.00 4.68 -0.99
N CYS A 7 1.16 4.99 0.00
CA CYS A 7 0.01 5.88 -0.14
C CYS A 7 0.43 7.27 -0.67
N LEU A 8 1.50 7.84 -0.12
CA LEU A 8 2.05 9.11 -0.58
C LEU A 8 2.53 9.01 -2.05
N ALA A 9 3.24 7.94 -2.41
CA ALA A 9 3.77 7.73 -3.75
C ALA A 9 2.67 7.58 -4.82
N ILE A 10 1.52 6.99 -4.46
CA ILE A 10 0.38 6.86 -5.39
C ILE A 10 -0.52 8.11 -5.42
N GLY A 11 -0.25 9.12 -4.59
CA GLY A 11 -0.95 10.41 -4.60
C GLY A 11 -2.00 10.59 -3.50
N ALA A 12 -2.12 9.66 -2.54
CA ALA A 12 -3.01 9.82 -1.37
C ALA A 12 -2.45 10.78 -0.31
N GLY A 13 -1.29 11.40 -0.57
CA GLY A 13 -0.65 12.36 0.30
C GLY A 13 0.00 13.51 -0.46
N ARG A 14 0.71 14.37 0.26
CA ARG A 14 1.39 15.55 -0.28
C ARG A 14 2.84 15.61 0.22
N TYR A 15 3.77 16.00 -0.65
CA TYR A 15 5.17 16.24 -0.26
C TYR A 15 5.36 17.69 0.19
N LYS A 16 4.60 18.61 -0.39
CA LYS A 16 4.57 20.03 -0.06
C LYS A 16 3.14 20.47 0.22
N SER A 17 2.99 21.63 0.88
CA SER A 17 1.67 22.11 1.27
C SER A 17 0.73 22.40 0.10
N SER A 18 1.28 22.73 -1.07
CA SER A 18 0.57 23.07 -2.30
C SER A 18 0.13 21.87 -3.14
N ASP A 19 0.62 20.66 -2.87
CA ASP A 19 0.31 19.50 -3.69
C ASP A 19 -1.16 19.08 -3.50
N LYS A 20 -1.84 18.75 -4.60
CA LYS A 20 -3.20 18.24 -4.55
C LYS A 20 -3.19 16.77 -4.12
N ILE A 21 -4.09 16.42 -3.21
CA ILE A 21 -4.32 15.03 -2.81
C ILE A 21 -5.27 14.39 -3.80
N ASN A 22 -4.93 13.19 -4.27
CA ASN A 22 -5.84 12.36 -5.01
C ASN A 22 -6.69 11.53 -4.04
N HIS A 23 -7.98 11.81 -3.96
CA HIS A 23 -8.89 11.14 -3.03
C HIS A 23 -9.42 9.78 -3.55
N ALA A 24 -9.13 9.42 -4.80
CA ALA A 24 -9.56 8.16 -5.40
C ALA A 24 -8.58 7.00 -5.16
N VAL A 25 -7.35 7.30 -4.73
CA VAL A 25 -6.26 6.33 -4.54
C VAL A 25 -6.03 6.06 -3.05
N GLY A 26 -5.44 4.91 -2.75
CA GLY A 26 -5.18 4.49 -1.38
C GLY A 26 -4.95 3.00 -1.25
N VAL A 27 -5.03 2.50 -0.01
CA VAL A 27 -4.87 1.08 0.30
C VAL A 27 -5.96 0.59 1.25
N VAL A 28 -6.33 -0.67 1.12
CA VAL A 28 -7.21 -1.36 2.06
C VAL A 28 -6.48 -2.60 2.58
N LEU A 29 -6.29 -2.69 3.90
CA LEU A 29 -5.77 -3.90 4.52
C LEU A 29 -6.91 -4.91 4.62
N LEU A 30 -6.72 -6.07 4.00
CA LEU A 30 -7.69 -7.17 3.99
C LEU A 30 -7.47 -8.14 5.14
N LYS A 31 -6.26 -8.11 5.73
CA LYS A 31 -5.87 -8.87 6.91
C LYS A 31 -5.34 -7.95 7.99
N LYS A 32 -5.54 -8.34 9.25
CA LYS A 32 -5.03 -7.64 10.44
C LYS A 32 -3.95 -8.46 11.13
N ASP A 33 -3.17 -7.79 11.98
CA ASP A 33 -2.17 -8.44 12.80
C ASP A 33 -2.78 -9.55 13.64
N GLY A 34 -2.19 -10.74 13.57
CA GLY A 34 -2.66 -11.93 14.28
C GLY A 34 -3.64 -12.81 13.50
N GLU A 35 -4.11 -12.36 12.32
CA GLU A 35 -4.90 -13.21 11.43
C GLU A 35 -4.01 -14.14 10.60
N GLU A 36 -4.52 -15.34 10.33
CA GLU A 36 -3.84 -16.31 9.46
C GLU A 36 -3.86 -15.84 7.99
N VAL A 37 -2.75 -16.09 7.30
CA VAL A 37 -2.57 -15.82 5.87
C VAL A 37 -1.89 -17.02 5.21
N ASN A 38 -2.46 -17.51 4.12
CA ASN A 38 -1.90 -18.58 3.32
C ASN A 38 -1.25 -18.06 2.04
N GLU A 39 -0.42 -18.89 1.41
CA GLU A 39 0.11 -18.57 0.09
C GLU A 39 -1.03 -18.44 -0.93
N GLY A 40 -1.04 -17.33 -1.67
CA GLY A 40 -2.13 -16.98 -2.59
C GLY A 40 -3.21 -16.08 -1.99
N ASP A 41 -3.26 -15.91 -0.67
CA ASP A 41 -4.23 -15.00 -0.04
C ASP A 41 -3.89 -13.54 -0.30
N ALA A 42 -4.92 -12.74 -0.61
CA ALA A 42 -4.80 -11.29 -0.66
C ALA A 42 -4.83 -10.72 0.78
N TRP A 43 -3.79 -9.97 1.15
CA TRP A 43 -3.70 -9.30 2.45
C TRP A 43 -3.83 -7.77 2.35
N ILE A 44 -3.68 -7.21 1.15
CA ILE A 44 -3.80 -5.78 0.86
C ILE A 44 -4.33 -5.54 -0.56
N GLU A 45 -5.20 -4.54 -0.70
CA GLU A 45 -5.66 -3.98 -1.99
C GLU A 45 -5.05 -2.59 -2.17
N ILE A 46 -4.50 -2.31 -3.36
CA ILE A 46 -3.97 -0.99 -3.72
C ILE A 46 -4.86 -0.39 -4.81
N ARG A 47 -5.44 0.79 -4.53
CA ARG A 47 -6.23 1.56 -5.49
C ARG A 47 -5.35 2.63 -6.11
N HIS A 48 -5.17 2.55 -7.43
CA HIS A 48 -4.30 3.43 -8.20
C HIS A 48 -4.95 3.78 -9.55
N ASP A 49 -4.67 4.98 -10.06
CA ASP A 49 -5.19 5.47 -11.35
C ASP A 49 -4.14 5.48 -12.47
N LYS A 50 -2.91 5.06 -12.15
CA LYS A 50 -1.76 4.93 -13.07
C LYS A 50 -1.08 3.60 -12.86
N LEU A 51 -0.31 3.11 -13.84
CA LEU A 51 0.50 1.91 -13.67
C LEU A 51 1.45 2.05 -12.46
N LEU A 52 1.46 1.04 -11.60
CA LEU A 52 2.36 1.00 -10.45
C LEU A 52 3.78 0.64 -10.90
N GLU A 53 4.76 1.40 -10.42
CA GLU A 53 6.16 1.07 -10.60
C GLU A 53 6.54 -0.17 -9.77
N GLU A 54 7.41 -1.02 -10.31
CA GLU A 54 7.82 -2.26 -9.65
C GLU A 54 8.38 -2.03 -8.24
N ARG A 55 9.14 -0.95 -8.04
CA ARG A 55 9.66 -0.55 -6.72
C ARG A 55 8.57 -0.36 -5.66
N ILE A 56 7.38 0.09 -6.05
CA ILE A 56 6.24 0.27 -5.13
C ILE A 56 5.69 -1.10 -4.74
N ILE A 57 5.56 -2.00 -5.72
CA ILE A 57 5.09 -3.37 -5.50
C ILE A 57 6.04 -4.12 -4.55
N THR A 58 7.36 -4.01 -4.78
CA THR A 58 8.38 -4.60 -3.91
C THR A 58 8.28 -4.07 -2.48
N LYS A 59 8.18 -2.74 -2.30
CA LYS A 59 7.99 -2.13 -0.98
C LYS A 59 6.75 -2.65 -0.24
N VAL A 60 5.65 -2.88 -0.96
CA VAL A 60 4.43 -3.45 -0.35
C VAL A 60 4.67 -4.89 0.07
N LYS A 61 5.26 -5.72 -0.78
CA LYS A 61 5.55 -7.13 -0.47
C LYS A 61 6.45 -7.28 0.76
N GLU A 62 7.48 -6.44 0.86
CA GLU A 62 8.41 -6.42 2.01
C GLU A 62 7.76 -5.91 3.31
N ALA A 63 6.60 -5.24 3.22
CA ALA A 63 5.91 -4.73 4.40
C ALA A 63 5.12 -5.81 5.17
N LEU A 64 4.89 -6.99 4.59
CA LEU A 64 4.23 -8.11 5.26
C LEU A 64 5.24 -9.00 5.97
N ILE A 65 5.01 -9.26 7.26
CA ILE A 65 5.80 -10.20 8.06
C ILE A 65 4.88 -11.34 8.49
N VAL A 66 5.17 -12.55 8.04
CA VAL A 66 4.45 -13.76 8.43
C VAL A 66 5.34 -14.58 9.36
N LYS A 67 4.91 -14.76 10.61
CA LYS A 67 5.57 -15.66 11.56
C LYS A 67 4.89 -17.02 11.48
N ARG A 68 5.69 -18.08 11.43
CA ARG A 68 5.23 -19.48 11.54
C ARG A 68 5.20 -19.90 13.00
#